data_AF-A0AAV1RJI8-F1
#
_entry.id   AF-A0AAV1RJI8-F1
#
_cell.length_a   1.000
_cell.length_b   1.000
_cell.length_c   1.000
_cell.angle_alpha   90.00
_cell.angle_beta   90.00
_cell.angle_gamma   90.00
#
_symmetry.space_group_name_H-M   'P 1'
#
loop_
_entity.id
_entity.type
_entity.pdbx_description
1 polymer ?
#
loop_
_entity_poly.entity_id
_entity_poly.type
_entity_poly.pdbx_seq_one_letter_code
_entity_poly.pdbx_strand_id
1 'polypeptide(L)'
;MTMTSTLCPSYFEYSDNMDTKCLVELCILSRCCTDAIDQLPADYMKVLYRAILNLFKETENDLSKQGRSYAAYYVKEEFKDLVRAYRVEAQWAAKGQVPTFDEYIRNGLTTTVYGVIMAASFLGMEEVAGVEEYERLKSNQKIVRAGKMIGRLMNDIVGHEIDFKKEKKERNSRDFQAYRLLV
;
A
#
# COMPACT_ATOMS: atom_id res chain seq x y z
N MET A 1 15.54 -16.84 0.23
CA MET A 1 14.80 -16.02 1.21
C MET A 1 14.44 -14.73 0.51
N THR A 2 13.39 -14.78 -0.31
CA THR A 2 12.97 -13.67 -1.16
C THR A 2 12.08 -12.76 -0.32
N MET A 3 12.67 -11.76 0.34
CA MET A 3 11.97 -10.74 1.12
C MET A 3 11.24 -9.73 0.22
N THR A 4 10.48 -10.19 -0.78
CA THR A 4 9.82 -9.35 -1.78
C THR A 4 8.29 -9.40 -1.71
N SER A 5 7.69 -9.98 -0.67
CA SER A 5 6.24 -10.20 -0.58
C SER A 5 5.46 -9.06 0.11
N THR A 6 5.95 -7.81 0.11
CA THR A 6 5.34 -6.73 0.91
C THR A 6 4.08 -6.10 0.35
N LEU A 7 3.76 -6.35 -0.91
CA LEU A 7 2.43 -6.07 -1.43
C LEU A 7 1.56 -7.31 -1.29
N CYS A 8 0.46 -7.15 -0.56
CA CYS A 8 -0.57 -8.14 -0.27
C CYS A 8 -0.68 -9.21 -1.39
N PRO A 9 -0.54 -10.51 -1.09
CA PRO A 9 -0.65 -11.57 -2.09
C PRO A 9 -1.94 -11.54 -2.93
N SER A 10 -3.00 -10.88 -2.45
CA SER A 10 -4.24 -10.67 -3.21
C SER A 10 -4.11 -9.66 -4.36
N TYR A 11 -3.15 -8.75 -4.31
CA TYR A 11 -2.83 -7.86 -5.44
C TYR A 11 -1.97 -8.57 -6.51
N PHE A 12 -1.27 -9.65 -6.14
CA PHE A 12 -0.26 -10.30 -7.00
C PHE A 12 -0.71 -11.59 -7.68
N GLU A 13 -1.93 -12.10 -7.42
CA GLU A 13 -2.50 -13.16 -8.27
C GLU A 13 -2.68 -12.71 -9.74
N TYR A 14 -2.45 -11.41 -10.04
CA TYR A 14 -2.56 -10.82 -11.37
C TYR A 14 -1.22 -10.35 -11.99
N SER A 15 -0.10 -10.40 -11.27
CA SER A 15 1.14 -9.68 -11.67
C SER A 15 2.38 -10.57 -11.60
N ASP A 16 2.50 -11.58 -12.46
CA ASP A 16 3.74 -12.39 -12.58
C ASP A 16 4.99 -11.58 -13.02
N ASN A 17 4.85 -10.28 -13.28
CA ASN A 17 5.95 -9.31 -13.28
C ASN A 17 5.43 -7.95 -12.82
N MET A 18 6.14 -7.29 -11.90
CA MET A 18 5.90 -5.87 -11.60
C MET A 18 6.40 -5.04 -12.78
N ASP A 19 5.60 -4.95 -13.85
CA ASP A 19 5.98 -4.31 -15.11
C ASP A 19 6.12 -2.78 -14.96
N THR A 20 6.77 -2.15 -15.94
CA THR A 20 6.82 -0.69 -16.13
C THR A 20 5.43 -0.03 -16.04
N LYS A 21 4.35 -0.75 -16.35
CA LYS A 21 2.96 -0.29 -16.22
C LYS A 21 2.58 0.03 -14.77
N CYS A 22 2.93 -0.83 -13.81
CA CYS A 22 2.64 -0.60 -12.39
C CYS A 22 3.37 0.65 -11.86
N LEU A 23 4.60 0.90 -12.33
CA LEU A 23 5.35 2.10 -11.98
C LEU A 23 4.71 3.39 -12.52
N VAL A 24 4.15 3.35 -13.73
CA VAL A 24 3.41 4.48 -14.33
C VAL A 24 2.12 4.74 -13.55
N GLU A 25 1.38 3.69 -13.20
CA GLU A 25 0.16 3.79 -12.39
C GLU A 25 0.43 4.43 -11.03
N LEU A 26 1.40 3.93 -10.26
CA LEU A 26 1.77 4.49 -8.97
C LEU A 26 2.29 5.93 -9.10
N CYS A 27 2.98 6.26 -10.19
CA CYS A 27 3.38 7.63 -10.47
C CYS A 27 2.17 8.55 -10.69
N ILE A 28 1.16 8.10 -11.43
CA ILE A 28 -0.10 8.83 -11.65
C ILE A 28 -0.86 9.02 -10.33
N LEU A 29 -1.05 7.94 -9.57
CA LEU A 29 -1.77 7.94 -8.30
C LEU A 29 -1.12 8.90 -7.28
N SER A 30 0.22 9.01 -7.28
CA SER A 30 0.95 9.90 -6.35
C SER A 30 0.65 11.39 -6.55
N ARG A 31 0.15 11.79 -7.73
CA ARG A 31 -0.20 13.18 -8.05
C ARG A 31 -1.55 13.58 -7.46
N CYS A 32 -2.45 12.61 -7.25
CA CYS A 32 -3.79 12.81 -6.73
C CYS A 32 -4.56 13.93 -7.48
N CYS A 33 -4.43 13.96 -8.81
CA CYS A 33 -5.11 14.90 -9.71
C CYS A 33 -5.97 14.18 -10.77
N THR A 34 -7.01 14.86 -11.23
CA THR A 34 -7.97 14.37 -12.25
C THR A 34 -7.35 14.26 -13.64
N ASP A 35 -6.38 15.12 -13.95
CA ASP A 35 -5.78 15.25 -15.29
C ASP A 35 -4.98 14.01 -15.74
N ALA A 36 -4.71 13.11 -14.78
CA ALA A 36 -3.94 11.90 -15.01
C ALA A 36 -4.80 10.63 -15.07
N ILE A 37 -6.14 10.72 -14.92
CA ILE A 37 -7.02 9.55 -14.99
C ILE A 37 -6.92 8.88 -16.37
N ASP A 38 -6.95 9.65 -17.45
CA ASP A 38 -6.93 9.11 -18.82
C ASP A 38 -5.59 8.49 -19.21
N GLN A 39 -4.54 8.74 -18.42
CA GLN A 39 -3.20 8.16 -18.59
C GLN A 39 -3.08 6.75 -17.98
N LEU A 40 -4.08 6.29 -17.21
CA LEU A 40 -4.08 4.95 -16.63
C LEU A 40 -4.33 3.89 -17.72
N PRO A 41 -3.54 2.81 -17.74
CA PRO A 41 -3.57 1.83 -18.83
C PRO A 41 -4.82 0.93 -18.83
N ALA A 42 -5.47 0.74 -17.68
CA ALA A 42 -6.63 -0.14 -17.55
C ALA A 42 -7.89 0.62 -17.10
N ASP A 43 -9.04 0.30 -17.70
CA ASP A 43 -10.29 1.01 -17.42
C ASP A 43 -10.79 0.80 -15.98
N TYR A 44 -10.56 -0.38 -15.39
CA TYR A 44 -10.90 -0.61 -13.98
C TYR A 44 -10.10 0.30 -13.04
N MET A 45 -8.83 0.59 -13.35
CA MET A 45 -8.00 1.52 -12.57
C MET A 45 -8.53 2.95 -12.66
N LYS A 46 -9.01 3.36 -13.83
CA LYS A 46 -9.65 4.68 -14.01
C LYS A 46 -10.88 4.82 -13.11
N VAL A 47 -11.70 3.77 -13.02
CA VAL A 47 -12.88 3.74 -12.15
C VAL A 47 -12.48 3.84 -10.68
N LEU A 48 -11.52 3.01 -10.24
CA LEU A 48 -11.04 3.02 -8.86
C LEU A 48 -10.40 4.37 -8.49
N TYR A 49 -9.55 4.92 -9.37
CA TYR A 49 -8.91 6.20 -9.11
C TYR A 49 -9.91 7.36 -9.07
N ARG A 50 -10.91 7.35 -9.96
CA ARG A 50 -12.02 8.32 -9.92
C ARG A 50 -12.80 8.23 -8.61
N ALA A 51 -13.08 7.02 -8.11
CA ALA A 51 -13.74 6.83 -6.83
C ALA A 51 -12.92 7.40 -5.67
N ILE A 52 -11.60 7.17 -5.65
CA ILE A 52 -10.69 7.73 -4.64
C ILE A 52 -10.69 9.27 -4.69
N LEU A 53 -10.58 9.87 -5.87
CA LEU A 53 -10.59 11.32 -6.02
C LEU A 53 -11.93 11.95 -5.61
N ASN A 54 -13.05 11.30 -5.95
CA ASN A 54 -14.37 11.73 -5.51
C ASN A 54 -14.50 11.65 -3.99
N LEU A 55 -14.03 10.57 -3.37
CA LEU A 55 -14.03 10.41 -1.91
C LEU A 55 -13.25 11.54 -1.23
N PHE A 56 -12.06 11.90 -1.73
CA PHE A 56 -11.30 13.02 -1.19
C PHE A 56 -12.05 14.35 -1.34
N LYS A 57 -12.68 14.58 -2.49
CA LYS A 57 -13.45 15.80 -2.75
C LYS A 57 -14.69 15.90 -1.85
N GLU A 58 -15.42 14.81 -1.69
CA GLU A 58 -16.59 14.74 -0.80
C GLU A 58 -16.19 14.98 0.66
N THR A 59 -15.13 14.29 1.12
CA THR A 59 -14.58 14.46 2.47
C THR A 59 -14.14 15.91 2.72
N GLU A 60 -13.44 16.54 1.77
CA GLU A 60 -13.03 17.93 1.85
C GLU A 60 -14.21 18.90 1.87
N ASN A 61 -15.23 18.66 1.04
CA ASN A 61 -16.45 19.47 1.00
C ASN A 61 -17.24 19.37 2.31
N ASP A 62 -17.37 18.18 2.89
CA ASP A 62 -18.13 18.00 4.12
C ASP A 62 -17.40 18.56 5.34
N LEU A 63 -16.08 18.35 5.42
CA LEU A 63 -15.29 18.90 6.50
C LEU A 63 -15.06 20.40 6.37
N SER A 64 -15.02 20.96 5.16
CA SER A 64 -14.93 22.42 4.97
C SER A 64 -16.17 23.14 5.51
N LYS A 65 -17.37 22.57 5.37
CA LYS A 65 -18.61 23.09 5.98
C LYS A 65 -18.53 23.14 7.51
N GLN A 66 -17.72 22.27 8.11
CA GLN A 66 -17.47 22.21 9.55
C GLN A 66 -16.23 23.01 9.99
N GLY A 67 -15.52 23.68 9.07
CA GLY A 67 -14.26 24.37 9.35
C GLY A 67 -13.05 23.46 9.59
N ARG A 68 -13.14 22.17 9.22
CA ARG A 68 -12.15 21.11 9.49
C ARG A 68 -11.42 20.60 8.24
N SER A 69 -11.25 21.46 7.22
CA SER A 69 -10.60 21.10 5.96
C SER A 69 -9.19 20.52 6.10
N TYR A 70 -8.48 20.87 7.19
CA TYR A 70 -7.17 20.31 7.53
C TYR A 70 -7.17 18.78 7.65
N ALA A 71 -8.26 18.17 8.09
CA ALA A 71 -8.32 16.73 8.33
C ALA A 71 -8.36 15.95 7.00
N ALA A 72 -9.12 16.46 6.01
CA ALA A 72 -9.09 15.94 4.64
C ALA A 72 -7.70 16.06 4.01
N TYR A 73 -7.00 17.17 4.28
CA TYR A 73 -5.62 17.37 3.84
C TYR A 73 -4.66 16.29 4.37
N TYR A 74 -4.73 15.97 5.67
CA TYR A 74 -3.86 14.94 6.27
C TYR A 74 -4.07 13.56 5.64
N VAL A 75 -5.32 13.15 5.43
CA VAL A 75 -5.62 11.85 4.79
C VAL A 75 -5.06 11.80 3.38
N LYS A 76 -5.23 12.88 2.61
CA LYS A 76 -4.71 12.98 1.24
C LYS A 76 -3.19 12.91 1.20
N GLU A 77 -2.49 13.57 2.13
CA GLU A 77 -1.02 13.52 2.19
C GLU A 77 -0.51 12.14 2.62
N GLU A 78 -1.11 11.49 3.63
CA GLU A 78 -0.74 10.13 4.03
C GLU A 78 -1.00 9.12 2.88
N PHE A 79 -2.05 9.31 2.09
CA PHE A 79 -2.31 8.50 0.90
C PHE A 79 -1.22 8.69 -0.16
N LYS A 80 -0.77 9.92 -0.40
CA LYS A 80 0.31 10.20 -1.34
C LYS A 80 1.63 9.60 -0.87
N ASP A 81 1.93 9.64 0.43
CA ASP A 81 3.07 8.95 1.03
C ASP A 81 3.01 7.43 0.84
N LEU A 82 1.84 6.83 1.07
CA LEU A 82 1.61 5.41 0.86
C LEU A 82 1.90 5.00 -0.60
N VAL A 83 1.35 5.73 -1.57
CA VAL A 83 1.56 5.44 -3.00
C VAL A 83 3.03 5.61 -3.40
N ARG A 84 3.71 6.64 -2.88
CA ARG A 84 5.15 6.81 -3.08
C ARG A 84 5.96 5.63 -2.52
N ALA A 85 5.60 5.14 -1.34
CA ALA A 85 6.28 4.01 -0.72
C ALA A 85 6.04 2.70 -1.50
N TYR A 86 4.83 2.47 -2.01
CA TYR A 86 4.57 1.35 -2.92
C TYR A 86 5.38 1.43 -4.21
N ARG A 87 5.59 2.64 -4.74
CA ARG A 87 6.44 2.83 -5.92
C ARG A 87 7.89 2.41 -5.66
N VAL A 88 8.42 2.64 -4.46
CA VAL A 88 9.75 2.19 -4.08
C VAL A 88 9.83 0.66 -4.06
N GLU A 89 8.85 -0.01 -3.45
CA GLU A 89 8.79 -1.48 -3.44
C GLU A 89 8.67 -2.05 -4.87
N ALA A 90 7.86 -1.43 -5.70
CA ALA A 90 7.72 -1.78 -7.11
C ALA A 90 9.04 -1.64 -7.88
N GLN A 91 9.84 -0.60 -7.60
CA GLN A 91 11.15 -0.41 -8.20
C GLN A 91 12.16 -1.47 -7.74
N TRP A 92 12.12 -1.85 -6.46
CA TRP A 92 12.97 -2.93 -5.95
C TRP A 92 12.62 -4.25 -6.64
N ALA A 93 11.33 -4.58 -6.73
CA ALA A 93 10.85 -5.78 -7.41
C ALA A 93 11.24 -5.81 -8.89
N ALA A 94 10.98 -4.72 -9.64
CA ALA A 94 11.29 -4.63 -11.06
C ALA A 94 12.79 -4.74 -11.39
N LYS A 95 13.66 -4.36 -10.44
CA LYS A 95 15.13 -4.47 -10.58
C LYS A 95 15.70 -5.77 -10.01
N GLY A 96 14.87 -6.61 -9.39
CA GLY A 96 15.35 -7.74 -8.59
C GLY A 96 16.28 -7.31 -7.43
N GLN A 97 16.15 -6.07 -6.97
CA GLN A 97 17.00 -5.51 -5.92
C GLN A 97 16.46 -5.93 -4.55
N VAL A 98 17.34 -6.50 -3.73
CA VAL A 98 17.04 -6.76 -2.31
C VAL A 98 17.57 -5.57 -1.50
N PRO A 99 16.71 -4.74 -0.89
CA PRO A 99 17.16 -3.63 -0.04
C PRO A 99 17.80 -4.15 1.25
N THR A 100 18.58 -3.30 1.92
CA THR A 100 19.00 -3.59 3.30
C THR A 100 17.78 -3.61 4.23
N PHE A 101 17.88 -4.31 5.37
CA PHE A 101 16.79 -4.36 6.34
C PHE A 101 16.34 -2.97 6.81
N ASP A 102 17.27 -2.03 7.00
CA ASP A 102 16.94 -0.67 7.43
C ASP A 102 16.25 0.15 6.34
N GLU A 103 16.64 0.00 5.08
CA GLU A 103 15.93 0.60 3.94
C GLU A 103 14.52 0.02 3.80
N TYR A 104 14.44 -1.30 3.88
CA TYR A 104 13.20 -2.06 3.83
C TYR A 104 12.21 -1.60 4.90
N ILE A 105 12.63 -1.59 6.18
CA ILE A 105 11.76 -1.17 7.28
C ILE A 105 11.35 0.29 7.14
N ARG A 106 12.27 1.19 6.77
CA ARG A 106 11.93 2.61 6.61
C ARG A 106 10.80 2.83 5.62
N ASN A 107 10.83 2.13 4.48
CA ASN A 107 9.75 2.19 3.50
C ASN A 107 8.52 1.38 3.92
N GLY A 108 8.76 0.18 4.44
CA GLY A 108 7.75 -0.80 4.83
C GLY A 108 6.81 -0.33 5.93
N LEU A 109 7.29 0.52 6.85
CA LEU A 109 6.44 1.15 7.86
C LEU A 109 5.35 2.03 7.22
N THR A 110 5.64 2.67 6.09
CA THR A 110 4.67 3.49 5.34
C THR A 110 3.70 2.62 4.54
N THR A 111 4.17 1.51 3.95
CA THR A 111 3.31 0.60 3.16
C THR A 111 2.33 -0.22 3.97
N THR A 112 2.40 -0.17 5.30
CA THR A 112 1.42 -0.82 6.19
C THR A 112 0.01 -0.21 6.17
N VAL A 113 -0.22 0.93 5.50
CA VAL A 113 -1.51 1.64 5.41
C VAL A 113 -1.98 2.27 6.74
N TYR A 114 -1.37 1.95 7.87
CA TYR A 114 -1.74 2.49 9.19
C TYR A 114 -1.72 4.02 9.27
N GLY A 115 -0.86 4.70 8.50
CA GLY A 115 -0.86 6.18 8.44
C GLY A 115 -2.18 6.74 7.91
N VAL A 116 -2.67 6.17 6.80
CA VAL A 116 -3.95 6.54 6.19
C VAL A 116 -5.12 6.20 7.11
N ILE A 117 -5.13 5.00 7.71
CA ILE A 117 -6.20 4.58 8.64
C ILE A 117 -6.26 5.50 9.85
N MET A 118 -5.11 5.87 10.40
CA MET A 118 -5.02 6.78 11.52
C MET A 118 -5.58 8.16 11.15
N ALA A 119 -5.12 8.76 10.05
CA ALA A 119 -5.65 10.04 9.58
C ALA A 119 -7.16 9.98 9.30
N ALA A 120 -7.64 8.89 8.67
CA ALA A 120 -9.06 8.71 8.37
C ALA A 120 -9.92 8.55 9.63
N SER A 121 -9.39 7.90 10.67
CA SER A 121 -10.08 7.74 11.96
C SER A 121 -10.35 9.09 12.64
N PHE A 122 -9.42 10.04 12.48
CA PHE A 122 -9.57 11.39 13.05
C PHE A 122 -10.65 12.24 12.33
N LEU A 123 -11.07 11.88 11.11
CA LEU A 123 -12.17 12.56 10.44
C LEU A 123 -13.46 12.49 11.28
N GLY A 124 -13.73 11.32 11.86
CA GLY A 124 -14.95 11.04 12.63
C GLY A 124 -14.88 11.37 14.13
N MET A 125 -13.74 11.87 14.64
CA MET A 125 -13.54 12.14 16.07
C MET A 125 -13.71 13.61 16.44
N GLU A 126 -14.66 14.30 15.82
CA GLU A 126 -14.87 15.76 15.97
C GLU A 126 -14.89 16.26 17.41
N GLU A 127 -15.55 15.51 18.31
CA GLU A 127 -15.72 15.90 19.72
C GLU A 127 -14.50 15.55 20.60
N VAL A 128 -13.56 14.75 20.10
CA VAL A 128 -12.53 14.08 20.92
C VAL A 128 -11.10 14.43 20.48
N ALA A 129 -10.88 14.72 19.19
CA ALA A 129 -9.54 14.93 18.65
C ALA A 129 -9.51 15.93 17.48
N GLY A 130 -8.65 16.94 17.59
CA GLY A 130 -8.36 17.95 16.57
C GLY A 130 -6.94 17.85 16.01
N VAL A 131 -6.46 18.97 15.44
CA VAL A 131 -5.13 19.09 14.83
C VAL A 131 -4.03 18.77 15.83
N GLU A 132 -4.12 19.32 17.04
CA GLU A 132 -3.06 19.21 18.04
C GLU A 132 -2.89 17.76 18.51
N GLU A 133 -3.98 17.03 18.71
CA GLU A 133 -3.96 15.62 19.08
C GLU A 133 -3.38 14.76 17.96
N TYR A 134 -3.74 15.05 16.71
CA TYR A 134 -3.20 14.35 15.55
C TYR A 134 -1.69 14.59 15.42
N GLU A 135 -1.22 15.83 15.52
CA GLU A 135 0.21 16.17 15.47
C GLU A 135 0.97 15.60 16.67
N ARG A 136 0.35 15.56 17.86
CA ARG A 136 0.92 14.88 19.04
C ARG A 136 1.06 13.38 18.82
N LEU A 137 0.09 12.75 18.17
CA LEU A 137 0.14 11.33 17.84
C LEU A 137 1.21 11.06 16.77
N LYS A 138 1.29 11.91 15.74
CA LYS A 138 2.28 11.81 14.67
C LYS A 138 3.71 12.04 15.19
N SER A 139 3.89 12.96 16.13
CA SER A 139 5.16 13.21 16.81
C SER A 139 5.53 12.13 17.84
N ASN A 140 4.55 11.41 18.40
CA ASN A 140 4.79 10.23 19.24
C ASN A 140 5.20 9.01 18.40
N GLN A 141 6.40 9.11 17.83
CA GLN A 141 6.94 8.12 16.91
C GLN A 141 7.01 6.72 17.52
N LYS A 142 7.20 6.55 18.84
CA LYS A 142 7.46 5.22 19.42
C LYS A 142 6.25 4.29 19.32
N ILE A 143 5.06 4.73 19.73
CA ILE A 143 3.85 3.90 19.73
C ILE A 143 3.42 3.63 18.28
N VAL A 144 3.36 4.68 17.46
CA VAL A 144 2.96 4.57 16.05
C VAL A 144 3.92 3.67 15.27
N ARG A 145 5.24 3.82 15.49
CA ARG A 145 6.26 2.96 14.86
C ARG A 145 6.16 1.53 15.33
N ALA A 146 5.92 1.28 16.62
CA ALA A 146 5.75 -0.07 17.14
C ALA A 146 4.54 -0.77 16.50
N GLY A 147 3.39 -0.09 16.40
CA GLY A 147 2.20 -0.62 15.74
C GLY A 147 2.44 -0.94 14.26
N LYS A 148 3.04 0.00 13.51
CA LYS A 148 3.44 -0.20 12.11
C LYS A 148 4.43 -1.37 11.96
N MET A 149 5.39 -1.52 12.88
CA MET A 149 6.36 -2.61 12.86
C MET A 149 5.69 -3.97 13.05
N ILE A 150 4.81 -4.09 14.03
CA ILE A 150 4.05 -5.33 14.28
C ILE A 150 3.23 -5.69 13.03
N GLY A 151 2.50 -4.72 12.46
CA GLY A 151 1.72 -4.93 11.25
C GLY A 151 2.56 -5.39 10.07
N ARG A 152 3.72 -4.76 9.83
CA ARG A 152 4.66 -5.14 8.76
C ARG A 152 5.16 -6.57 8.94
N LEU A 153 5.66 -6.90 10.12
CA LEU A 153 6.22 -8.22 10.40
C LEU A 153 5.15 -9.33 10.33
N MET A 154 3.96 -9.09 10.87
CA MET A 154 2.86 -10.04 10.78
C MET A 154 2.46 -10.30 9.32
N ASN A 155 2.35 -9.24 8.51
CA ASN A 155 2.06 -9.39 7.09
C ASN A 155 3.15 -10.18 6.36
N ASP A 156 4.43 -9.94 6.68
CA ASP A 156 5.57 -10.64 6.06
C ASP A 156 5.59 -12.12 6.41
N ILE A 157 5.36 -12.46 7.67
CA ILE A 157 5.30 -13.86 8.13
C ILE A 157 4.19 -14.60 7.40
N VAL A 158 2.99 -14.02 7.36
CA VAL A 158 1.82 -14.63 6.67
C VAL A 158 2.07 -14.74 5.16
N GLY A 159 2.64 -13.70 4.54
CA GLY A 159 3.00 -13.74 3.12
C GLY A 159 3.98 -14.87 2.80
N HIS A 160 5.06 -14.98 3.59
CA HIS A 160 6.04 -16.04 3.43
C HIS A 160 5.45 -17.45 3.57
N GLU A 161 4.53 -17.66 4.52
CA GLU A 161 3.84 -18.96 4.65
C GLU A 161 2.99 -19.32 3.43
N ILE A 162 2.33 -18.33 2.83
CA ILE A 162 1.51 -18.52 1.62
C ILE A 162 2.42 -18.91 0.45
N ASP A 163 3.50 -18.17 0.24
CA ASP A 163 4.44 -18.40 -0.86
C ASP A 163 5.10 -19.77 -0.73
N PHE A 164 5.54 -20.15 0.48
CA PHE A 164 6.08 -21.47 0.75
C PHE A 164 5.11 -22.61 0.42
N LYS A 165 3.82 -22.44 0.74
CA LYS A 165 2.77 -23.43 0.41
C LYS A 165 2.55 -23.53 -1.11
N LYS A 166 2.59 -22.41 -1.83
CA LYS A 166 2.47 -22.37 -3.31
C LYS A 166 3.64 -23.10 -3.96
N GLU A 167 4.88 -22.78 -3.58
CA GLU A 167 6.09 -23.44 -4.11
C GLU A 167 6.06 -24.97 -3.88
N LYS A 168 5.61 -25.41 -2.70
CA LYS A 168 5.46 -26.83 -2.38
C LYS A 168 4.42 -27.51 -3.27
N LYS A 169 3.28 -26.86 -3.51
CA LYS A 169 2.21 -27.37 -4.38
C LYS A 169 2.69 -27.50 -5.83
N GLU A 170 3.40 -26.50 -6.35
CA GLU A 170 3.96 -26.51 -7.70
C GLU A 170 5.03 -27.57 -7.89
N ARG A 171 5.90 -27.76 -6.89
CA ARG A 171 6.91 -28.83 -6.90
C ARG A 171 6.25 -30.21 -6.97
N ASN A 172 5.28 -30.47 -6.09
CA ASN A 172 4.53 -31.73 -6.09
C ASN A 172 3.80 -31.98 -7.42
N SER A 173 3.23 -30.95 -8.05
CA SER A 173 2.57 -31.08 -9.35
C SER A 173 3.56 -31.39 -10.48
N ARG A 174 4.75 -30.77 -10.46
CA ARG A 174 5.80 -31.06 -11.45
C ARG A 174 6.32 -32.48 -11.30
N ASP A 175 6.58 -32.92 -10.08
CA ASP A 175 7.03 -34.29 -9.80
C ASP A 175 5.98 -35.30 -10.28
N PHE A 176 4.70 -35.09 -9.99
CA PHE A 176 3.61 -35.95 -10.47
C PHE A 176 3.50 -36.00 -12.01
N GLN A 177 3.69 -34.87 -12.69
CA GLN A 177 3.72 -34.83 -14.16
C GLN A 177 4.94 -35.56 -14.74
N ALA A 178 6.11 -35.43 -14.11
CA ALA A 178 7.32 -36.15 -14.52
C ALA A 178 7.15 -37.67 -14.38
N TYR A 179 6.54 -38.15 -13.29
CA TYR A 179 6.20 -39.57 -13.13
C TYR A 179 5.24 -40.09 -14.20
N ARG A 180 4.27 -39.30 -14.64
CA ARG A 180 3.33 -39.67 -15.72
C ARG A 180 3.98 -39.75 -17.11
N LEU A 181 5.08 -39.06 -17.35
CA LEU A 181 5.80 -39.09 -18.63
C LEU A 181 6.81 -40.25 -18.72
N LEU A 182 7.10 -40.90 -17.59
CA LEU A 182 8.06 -42.00 -17.49
C LEU A 182 7.40 -43.40 -17.49
N VAL A 183 6.07 -43.49 -17.56
CA VAL A 183 5.26 -44.71 -17.61
C VAL A 183 4.44 -44.71 -18.89
#